data_AF-A0A135UYG1-F1
#
_entry.id   AF-A0A135UYG1-F1
#
_cell.length_a   1.000
_cell.length_b   1.000
_cell.length_c   1.000
_cell.angle_alpha   90.00
_cell.angle_beta   90.00
_cell.angle_gamma   90.00
#
_symmetry.space_group_name_H-M   'P 1'
#
loop_
_entity.id
_entity.type
_entity.pdbx_description
1 polymer ?
#
loop_
_entity_poly.entity_id
_entity_poly.type
_entity_poly.pdbx_seq_one_letter_code
_entity_poly.pdbx_strand_id
1 'polypeptide(L)'
;MNPWESCALQYQFSEETEQAVRGKRGTWRQPQAAADPVMYPGLYCPSGFDMMSILLRVAGRPNPKVELGAIDCSVALLLCDLEQPDCPIVYASEHFSILTGYKNSEILGKNCRFLQAPGGKVSKKSARKHVPKETVKSMRKAVEANDEFQTDVLNFRKDGTSFVNLLTMIPVRWDSQHFRYSVGFQVARED
;
A
#
# COMPACT_ATOMS: atom_id res chain seq x y z
N MET A 1 35.66 -6.11 1.01
CA MET A 1 34.57 -6.61 1.87
C MET A 1 34.12 -5.44 2.72
N ASN A 2 32.88 -5.01 2.55
CA ASN A 2 32.32 -3.94 3.37
C ASN A 2 31.97 -4.48 4.77
N PRO A 3 31.83 -3.62 5.79
CA PRO A 3 31.80 -4.07 7.19
C PRO A 3 30.67 -5.05 7.53
N TRP A 4 29.56 -5.01 6.78
CA TRP A 4 28.40 -5.86 7.02
C TRP A 4 28.58 -7.29 6.47
N GLU A 5 29.28 -7.47 5.34
CA GLU A 5 29.60 -8.79 4.78
C GLU A 5 30.45 -9.61 5.77
N SER A 6 31.34 -8.96 6.52
CA SER A 6 32.17 -9.62 7.53
C SER A 6 31.38 -10.07 8.76
N CYS A 7 30.37 -9.31 9.19
CA CYS A 7 29.52 -9.68 10.33
C CYS A 7 28.58 -10.84 10.00
N ALA A 8 28.02 -10.88 8.79
CA ALA A 8 27.09 -11.95 8.39
C ALA A 8 27.78 -13.32 8.35
N LEU A 9 29.05 -13.37 7.97
CA LEU A 9 29.84 -14.60 7.91
C LEU A 9 30.25 -15.13 9.30
N GLN A 10 30.15 -14.31 10.35
CA GLN A 10 30.59 -14.65 11.70
C GLN A 10 29.44 -14.98 12.66
N TYR A 11 28.19 -14.89 12.21
CA TYR A 11 27.03 -15.07 13.08
C TYR A 11 26.71 -16.56 13.32
N GLN A 12 26.67 -16.96 14.59
CA GLN A 12 26.20 -18.28 15.04
C GLN A 12 24.87 -18.11 15.79
N PHE A 13 23.86 -18.90 15.43
CA PHE A 13 22.52 -18.82 16.03
C PHE A 13 22.49 -19.41 17.45
N SER A 14 21.85 -18.73 18.41
CA SER A 14 21.64 -19.23 19.78
C SER A 14 20.22 -19.78 19.99
N GLU A 15 20.10 -20.78 20.86
CA GLU A 15 18.85 -21.50 21.18
C GLU A 15 17.85 -20.71 22.04
N GLU A 16 18.14 -19.45 22.41
CA GLU A 16 17.29 -18.63 23.29
C GLU A 16 15.94 -18.21 22.68
N THR A 17 15.74 -18.48 21.39
CA THR A 17 14.55 -18.04 20.62
C THR A 17 13.24 -18.72 21.08
N GLU A 18 13.29 -19.83 21.81
CA GLU A 18 12.09 -20.59 22.19
C GLU A 18 11.29 -20.03 23.39
N GLN A 19 11.84 -19.14 24.22
CA GLN A 19 11.21 -18.79 25.52
C GLN A 19 10.35 -17.52 25.54
N ALA A 20 10.30 -16.71 24.47
CA ALA A 20 9.68 -15.38 24.50
C ALA A 20 8.13 -15.34 24.46
N VAL A 21 7.43 -16.48 24.51
CA VAL A 21 5.97 -16.59 24.28
C VAL A 21 5.08 -16.17 25.47
N ARG A 22 5.63 -15.72 26.62
CA ARG A 22 4.82 -15.60 27.85
C ARG A 22 4.98 -14.25 28.60
N GLY A 23 4.25 -13.19 28.22
CA GLY A 23 4.01 -12.06 29.14
C GLY A 23 3.45 -10.71 28.66
N LYS A 24 2.14 -10.48 28.93
CA LYS A 24 1.39 -9.28 29.42
C LYS A 24 1.38 -7.89 28.70
N ARG A 25 0.20 -7.25 28.88
CA ARG A 25 -0.39 -6.01 28.31
C ARG A 25 0.21 -4.67 28.80
N GLY A 26 0.18 -3.64 27.94
CA GLY A 26 0.09 -2.22 28.30
C GLY A 26 1.04 -1.26 27.56
N THR A 27 0.52 -0.12 27.08
CA THR A 27 1.16 1.02 26.35
C THR A 27 1.38 0.82 24.84
N TRP A 28 1.12 1.88 24.06
CA TRP A 28 1.35 1.93 22.61
C TRP A 28 2.81 1.62 22.31
N ARG A 29 3.07 0.37 21.94
CA ARG A 29 4.33 -0.07 21.36
C ARG A 29 4.14 -0.12 19.86
N GLN A 30 5.07 0.44 19.10
CA GLN A 30 5.34 -0.05 17.75
C GLN A 30 5.39 -1.58 17.86
N PRO A 31 4.70 -2.35 16.99
CA PRO A 31 4.93 -3.78 16.95
C PRO A 31 6.43 -3.94 16.70
N GLN A 32 7.15 -4.48 17.68
CA GLN A 32 8.39 -5.17 17.36
C GLN A 32 7.93 -6.27 16.43
N ALA A 33 8.03 -6.00 15.12
CA ALA A 33 8.01 -7.04 14.11
C ALA A 33 8.89 -8.15 14.68
N ALA A 34 8.34 -9.35 14.81
CA ALA A 34 9.17 -10.51 15.00
C ALA A 34 10.21 -10.40 13.90
N ALA A 35 11.44 -10.07 14.28
CA ALA A 35 12.50 -9.77 13.35
C ALA A 35 12.83 -11.11 12.71
N ASP A 36 12.21 -11.38 11.56
CA ASP A 36 12.74 -12.37 10.65
C ASP A 36 14.19 -11.95 10.43
N PRO A 37 15.18 -12.79 10.79
CA PRO A 37 16.59 -12.43 10.75
C PRO A 37 17.09 -12.09 9.33
N VAL A 38 16.30 -12.39 8.29
CA VAL A 38 16.55 -11.98 6.91
C VAL A 38 16.01 -10.57 6.62
N MET A 39 15.04 -10.08 7.40
CA MET A 39 14.35 -8.81 7.19
C MET A 39 14.86 -7.73 8.17
N TYR A 40 15.76 -6.89 7.69
CA TYR A 40 16.21 -5.72 8.45
C TYR A 40 15.15 -4.59 8.42
N PRO A 41 14.54 -4.23 9.57
CA PRO A 41 13.61 -3.11 9.63
C PRO A 41 14.31 -1.81 9.19
N GLY A 42 13.78 -1.15 8.18
CA GLY A 42 14.31 0.11 7.67
C GLY A 42 15.33 0.02 6.52
N LEU A 43 15.78 -1.19 6.13
CA LEU A 43 16.71 -1.34 4.99
C LEU A 43 16.01 -1.30 3.62
N TYR A 44 14.72 -1.68 3.56
CA TYR A 44 13.96 -1.75 2.29
C TYR A 44 13.00 -0.56 2.07
N CYS A 45 12.66 0.21 3.10
CA CYS A 45 11.95 1.48 2.94
C CYS A 45 12.10 2.38 4.18
N PRO A 46 12.48 3.67 4.04
CA PRO A 46 12.57 4.60 5.17
C PRO A 46 11.21 4.90 5.83
N SER A 47 10.10 4.48 5.21
CA SER A 47 8.74 4.60 5.74
C SER A 47 8.42 3.62 6.88
N GLY A 48 9.25 2.60 7.11
CA GLY A 48 9.01 1.55 8.11
C GLY A 48 8.06 0.43 7.66
N PHE A 49 7.63 0.44 6.39
CA PHE A 49 6.85 -0.65 5.80
C PHE A 49 7.76 -1.60 4.99
N ASP A 50 7.61 -2.90 5.21
CA ASP A 50 8.24 -3.92 4.38
C ASP A 50 7.43 -4.13 3.09
N MET A 51 7.75 -3.31 2.08
CA MET A 51 7.08 -3.36 0.78
C MET A 51 7.32 -4.68 0.04
N MET A 52 8.48 -5.34 0.25
CA MET A 52 8.74 -6.65 -0.35
C MET A 52 7.78 -7.69 0.22
N SER A 53 7.63 -7.75 1.55
CA SER A 53 6.66 -8.64 2.18
C SER A 53 5.22 -8.35 1.74
N ILE A 54 4.86 -7.08 1.56
CA ILE A 54 3.54 -6.71 1.06
C ILE A 54 3.33 -7.26 -0.36
N LEU A 55 4.29 -7.04 -1.27
CA LEU A 55 4.20 -7.53 -2.65
C LEU A 55 4.18 -9.06 -2.72
N LEU A 56 5.00 -9.74 -1.91
CA LEU A 56 4.99 -11.21 -1.80
C LEU A 56 3.63 -11.73 -1.31
N ARG A 57 3.02 -11.08 -0.32
CA ARG A 57 1.67 -11.43 0.15
C ARG A 57 0.60 -11.19 -0.91
N VAL A 58 0.72 -10.13 -1.71
CA VAL A 58 -0.18 -9.87 -2.85
C VAL A 58 -0.01 -10.93 -3.93
N ALA A 59 1.22 -11.32 -4.26
CA ALA A 59 1.50 -12.35 -5.26
C ALA A 59 1.04 -13.74 -4.80
N GLY A 60 1.26 -14.09 -3.52
CA GLY A 60 0.91 -15.39 -2.94
C GLY A 60 -0.49 -15.48 -2.34
N ARG A 61 -1.39 -14.54 -2.66
CA ARG A 61 -2.73 -14.50 -2.05
C ARG A 61 -3.62 -15.66 -2.53
N PRO A 62 -4.50 -16.19 -1.66
CA PRO A 62 -5.40 -17.28 -2.03
C PRO A 62 -6.56 -16.75 -2.91
N ASN A 63 -6.96 -17.53 -3.93
CA ASN A 63 -8.11 -17.25 -4.79
C ASN A 63 -8.13 -15.85 -5.43
N PRO A 64 -7.12 -15.51 -6.26
CA PRO A 64 -7.05 -14.21 -6.92
C PRO A 64 -8.28 -13.99 -7.82
N LYS A 65 -8.96 -12.86 -7.67
CA LYS A 65 -10.09 -12.46 -8.54
C LYS A 65 -9.65 -11.54 -9.67
N VAL A 66 -8.56 -10.80 -9.46
CA VAL A 66 -7.95 -9.94 -10.48
C VAL A 66 -6.58 -10.50 -10.85
N GLU A 67 -6.31 -10.62 -12.15
CA GLU A 67 -4.98 -11.00 -12.62
C GLU A 67 -4.05 -9.78 -12.62
N LEU A 68 -2.93 -9.88 -11.88
CA LEU A 68 -1.95 -8.80 -11.75
C LEU A 68 -0.72 -8.98 -12.64
N GLY A 69 -0.41 -10.21 -13.05
CA GLY A 69 0.87 -10.55 -13.65
C GLY A 69 2.04 -10.37 -12.67
N ALA A 70 3.24 -10.19 -13.20
CA ALA A 70 4.44 -9.91 -12.42
C ALA A 70 4.44 -8.45 -11.95
N ILE A 71 4.62 -8.23 -10.64
CA ILE A 71 4.66 -6.92 -10.02
C ILE A 71 5.92 -6.78 -9.17
N ASP A 72 6.53 -5.60 -9.17
CA ASP A 72 7.70 -5.26 -8.36
C ASP A 72 7.59 -3.83 -7.81
N CYS A 73 8.65 -3.28 -7.22
CA CYS A 73 8.67 -1.91 -6.70
C CYS A 73 8.80 -0.82 -7.77
N SER A 74 8.97 -1.16 -9.05
CA SER A 74 9.03 -0.20 -10.15
C SER A 74 7.64 0.30 -10.56
N VAL A 75 6.57 -0.35 -10.12
CA VAL A 75 5.20 0.06 -10.47
C VAL A 75 4.72 1.25 -9.62
N ALA A 76 3.79 2.03 -10.18
CA ALA A 76 3.06 3.05 -9.42
C ALA A 76 2.08 2.35 -8.47
N LEU A 77 2.37 2.44 -7.17
CA LEU A 77 1.57 1.79 -6.15
C LEU A 77 1.43 2.63 -4.88
N LEU A 78 0.36 2.36 -4.14
CA LEU A 78 0.01 2.96 -2.87
C LEU A 78 -0.30 1.89 -1.84
N LEU A 79 0.01 2.18 -0.57
CA LEU A 79 -0.51 1.43 0.58
C LEU A 79 -1.46 2.33 1.36
N CYS A 80 -2.70 1.87 1.54
CA CYS A 80 -3.69 2.54 2.39
C CYS A 80 -3.96 1.71 3.64
N ASP A 81 -4.10 2.37 4.80
CA ASP A 81 -4.48 1.73 6.05
C ASP A 81 -6.00 1.67 6.17
N LEU A 82 -6.57 0.46 6.21
CA LEU A 82 -8.02 0.22 6.23
C LEU A 82 -8.64 0.42 7.61
N GLU A 83 -7.86 0.30 8.69
CA GLU A 83 -8.34 0.49 10.06
C GLU A 83 -8.45 1.98 10.43
N GLN A 84 -7.70 2.83 9.72
CA GLN A 84 -7.71 4.26 9.95
C GLN A 84 -8.93 4.95 9.29
N PRO A 85 -9.51 5.98 9.93
CA PRO A 85 -10.62 6.73 9.37
C PRO A 85 -10.28 7.27 7.99
N ASP A 86 -11.16 7.00 7.03
CA ASP A 86 -11.04 7.49 5.66
C ASP A 86 -9.96 6.83 4.79
N CYS A 87 -9.38 5.73 5.27
CA CYS A 87 -8.40 4.91 4.56
C CYS A 87 -7.24 5.75 3.98
N PRO A 88 -6.46 6.43 4.85
CA PRO A 88 -5.38 7.30 4.42
C PRO A 88 -4.24 6.50 3.79
N ILE A 89 -3.55 7.12 2.84
CA ILE A 89 -2.34 6.58 2.24
C ILE A 89 -1.21 6.68 3.27
N VAL A 90 -0.59 5.55 3.59
CA VAL A 90 0.55 5.45 4.51
C VAL A 90 1.88 5.25 3.79
N TYR A 91 1.83 4.81 2.53
CA TYR A 91 2.99 4.73 1.64
C TYR A 91 2.59 4.99 0.19
N ALA A 92 3.48 5.64 -0.54
CA ALA A 92 3.36 5.87 -1.98
C ALA A 92 4.71 5.64 -2.65
N SER A 93 4.73 4.91 -3.77
CA SER A 93 5.95 4.71 -4.54
C SER A 93 6.38 6.00 -5.25
N GLU A 94 7.67 6.09 -5.57
CA GLU A 94 8.21 7.19 -6.37
C GLU A 94 7.52 7.27 -7.74
N HIS A 95 7.29 6.12 -8.38
CA HIS A 95 6.59 6.03 -9.66
C HIS A 95 5.16 6.56 -9.59
N PHE A 96 4.46 6.40 -8.47
CA PHE A 96 3.16 7.05 -8.27
C PHE A 96 3.28 8.57 -8.20
N SER A 97 4.30 9.08 -7.51
CA SER A 97 4.56 10.53 -7.44
C SER A 97 4.89 11.10 -8.82
N ILE A 98 5.68 10.38 -9.63
CA ILE A 98 6.00 10.75 -11.02
C ILE A 98 4.73 10.72 -11.89
N LEU A 99 3.95 9.64 -11.83
CA LEU A 99 2.73 9.45 -12.61
C LEU A 99 1.72 10.58 -12.39
N THR A 100 1.55 10.98 -11.13
CA THR A 100 0.51 11.94 -10.73
C THR A 100 1.02 13.38 -10.61
N GLY A 101 2.33 13.59 -10.54
CA GLY A 101 2.97 14.89 -10.31
C GLY A 101 2.85 15.42 -8.87
N TYR A 102 2.28 14.64 -7.94
CA TYR A 102 2.20 15.02 -6.52
C TYR A 102 3.44 14.57 -5.76
N LYS A 103 3.90 15.40 -4.83
CA LYS A 103 4.99 15.01 -3.93
C LYS A 103 4.47 14.11 -2.82
N ASN A 104 5.31 13.23 -2.27
CA ASN A 104 4.95 12.37 -1.15
C ASN A 104 4.33 13.14 0.04
N SER A 105 4.84 14.33 0.36
CA SER A 105 4.27 15.20 1.42
C SER A 105 2.84 15.67 1.14
N GLU A 106 2.41 15.67 -0.12
CA GLU A 106 1.06 16.02 -0.54
C GLU A 106 0.14 14.80 -0.64
N ILE A 107 0.69 13.59 -0.66
CA ILE A 107 -0.03 12.32 -0.84
C ILE A 107 -0.31 11.64 0.51
N LEU A 108 0.70 11.55 1.36
CA LEU A 108 0.63 10.83 2.63
C LEU A 108 -0.45 11.42 3.55
N GLY A 109 -1.17 10.55 4.24
CA GLY A 109 -2.26 10.90 5.16
C GLY A 109 -3.59 11.27 4.47
N LYS A 110 -3.64 11.33 3.13
CA LYS A 110 -4.87 11.61 2.39
C LYS A 110 -5.49 10.33 1.85
N ASN A 111 -6.81 10.36 1.64
CA ASN A 111 -7.47 9.37 0.82
C ASN A 111 -7.21 9.64 -0.67
N CYS A 112 -6.94 8.61 -1.46
CA CYS A 112 -6.59 8.69 -2.89
C CYS A 112 -7.65 9.37 -3.79
N ARG A 113 -8.87 9.63 -3.28
CA ARG A 113 -9.91 10.35 -4.03
C ARG A 113 -9.52 11.72 -4.55
N PHE A 114 -8.44 12.33 -4.04
CA PHE A 114 -7.98 13.64 -4.53
C PHE A 114 -7.69 13.61 -6.04
N LEU A 115 -7.31 12.46 -6.60
CA LEU A 115 -7.10 12.29 -8.05
C LEU A 115 -8.39 12.41 -8.89
N GLN A 116 -9.58 12.40 -8.28
CA GLN A 116 -10.87 12.40 -8.99
C GLN A 116 -11.35 13.79 -9.42
N ALA A 117 -10.56 14.84 -9.19
CA ALA A 117 -10.86 16.19 -9.65
C ALA A 117 -9.59 16.99 -9.96
N PRO A 118 -9.63 17.88 -10.97
CA PRO A 118 -8.56 18.83 -11.19
C PRO A 118 -8.36 19.71 -9.94
N GLY A 119 -7.11 19.89 -9.53
CA GLY A 119 -6.76 20.64 -8.31
C GLY A 119 -6.90 19.88 -6.99
N GLY A 120 -7.22 18.58 -7.01
CA GLY A 120 -7.05 17.70 -5.84
C GLY A 120 -8.10 17.85 -4.73
N LYS A 121 -9.14 18.67 -4.92
CA LYS A 121 -10.13 18.99 -3.88
C LYS A 121 -11.38 18.13 -4.04
N VAL A 122 -11.45 17.01 -3.33
CA VAL A 122 -12.59 16.10 -3.34
C VAL A 122 -13.00 15.73 -1.92
N SER A 123 -14.24 16.04 -1.53
CA SER A 123 -14.76 15.64 -0.22
C SER A 123 -15.34 14.23 -0.27
N LYS A 124 -15.41 13.56 0.89
CA LYS A 124 -15.85 12.16 0.98
C LYS A 124 -17.24 11.94 0.34
N LYS A 125 -18.17 12.86 0.62
CA LYS A 125 -19.59 12.76 0.21
C LYS A 125 -19.95 13.57 -1.04
N SER A 126 -19.03 14.33 -1.64
CA SER A 126 -19.35 15.14 -2.83
C SER A 126 -19.65 14.27 -4.05
N ALA A 127 -20.53 14.74 -4.94
CA ALA A 127 -20.58 14.19 -6.29
C ALA A 127 -19.25 14.45 -7.01
N ARG A 128 -18.84 13.53 -7.89
CA ARG A 128 -17.66 13.71 -8.74
C ARG A 128 -18.14 14.22 -10.08
N LYS A 129 -17.57 15.35 -10.54
CA LYS A 129 -17.94 15.95 -11.83
C LYS A 129 -17.50 15.09 -13.01
N HIS A 130 -16.35 14.44 -12.88
CA HIS A 130 -15.65 13.73 -13.96
C HIS A 130 -15.66 12.21 -13.82
N VAL A 131 -16.19 11.67 -12.72
CA VAL A 131 -16.20 10.23 -12.45
C VAL A 131 -17.65 9.78 -12.21
N PRO A 132 -18.14 8.74 -12.91
CA PRO A 132 -19.48 8.21 -12.68
C PRO A 132 -19.71 7.81 -11.22
N LYS A 133 -20.90 8.13 -10.70
CA LYS A 133 -21.27 7.82 -9.32
C LYS A 133 -21.22 6.31 -9.03
N GLU A 134 -21.61 5.49 -9.99
CA GLU A 134 -21.58 4.03 -9.85
C GLU A 134 -20.15 3.50 -9.73
N THR A 135 -19.18 4.02 -10.50
CA THR A 135 -17.76 3.66 -10.35
C THR A 135 -17.26 3.96 -8.93
N VAL A 136 -17.56 5.16 -8.40
CA VAL A 136 -17.18 5.54 -7.03
C VAL A 136 -17.84 4.64 -5.98
N LYS A 137 -19.11 4.28 -6.20
CA LYS A 137 -19.86 3.38 -5.31
C LYS A 137 -19.30 1.96 -5.33
N SER A 138 -18.95 1.43 -6.51
CA SER A 138 -18.34 0.11 -6.66
C SER A 138 -16.97 0.04 -6.00
N MET A 139 -16.11 1.04 -6.21
CA MET A 139 -14.81 1.14 -5.51
C MET A 139 -14.99 1.15 -3.99
N ARG A 140 -15.95 1.94 -3.48
CA ARG A 140 -16.23 1.98 -2.03
C ARG A 140 -16.71 0.63 -1.51
N LYS A 141 -17.63 -0.02 -2.21
CA LYS A 141 -18.17 -1.32 -1.83
C LYS A 141 -17.07 -2.39 -1.78
N ALA A 142 -16.14 -2.37 -2.74
CA ALA A 142 -15.01 -3.29 -2.75
C ALA A 142 -14.09 -3.10 -1.53
N VAL A 143 -13.76 -1.85 -1.20
CA VAL A 143 -12.96 -1.53 0.00
C VAL A 143 -13.67 -1.97 1.28
N GLU A 144 -14.97 -1.68 1.42
CA GLU A 144 -15.77 -2.08 2.58
C GLU A 144 -15.91 -3.61 2.73
N ALA A 145 -15.96 -4.33 1.60
CA ALA A 145 -16.04 -5.79 1.58
C ALA A 145 -14.68 -6.48 1.72
N ASN A 146 -13.57 -5.74 1.75
CA ASN A 146 -12.21 -6.26 1.59
C ASN A 146 -12.12 -7.21 0.39
N ASP A 147 -12.61 -6.75 -0.76
CA ASP A 147 -12.59 -7.52 -2.00
C ASP A 147 -11.61 -6.93 -3.02
N GLU A 148 -11.03 -7.80 -3.84
CA GLU A 148 -10.21 -7.37 -4.98
C GLU A 148 -11.10 -6.67 -6.01
N PHE A 149 -10.59 -5.57 -6.57
CA PHE A 149 -11.36 -4.78 -7.53
C PHE A 149 -10.45 -4.10 -8.52
N GLN A 150 -10.86 -4.14 -9.79
CA GLN A 150 -10.17 -3.46 -10.88
C GLN A 150 -11.17 -2.64 -11.69
N THR A 151 -10.80 -1.41 -12.02
CA THR A 151 -11.65 -0.54 -12.84
C THR A 151 -10.83 0.54 -13.53
N ASP A 152 -11.35 1.02 -14.65
CA ASP A 152 -10.86 2.24 -15.28
C ASP A 152 -11.55 3.45 -14.63
N VAL A 153 -10.75 4.40 -14.15
CA VAL A 153 -11.24 5.64 -13.54
C VAL A 153 -10.50 6.84 -14.09
N LEU A 154 -11.26 7.86 -14.51
CA LEU A 154 -10.67 9.13 -14.94
C LEU A 154 -10.02 9.83 -13.73
N ASN A 155 -8.73 10.09 -13.83
CA ASN A 155 -7.94 10.77 -12.80
C ASN A 155 -7.25 11.99 -13.38
N PHE A 156 -6.82 12.89 -12.49
CA PHE A 156 -6.17 14.14 -12.83
C PHE A 156 -4.81 14.22 -12.13
N ARG A 157 -3.78 14.52 -12.91
CA ARG A 157 -2.46 14.90 -12.41
C ARG A 157 -2.52 16.26 -11.73
N LYS A 158 -1.45 16.60 -11.01
CA LYS A 158 -1.34 17.86 -10.27
C LYS A 158 -1.47 19.11 -11.16
N ASP A 159 -0.95 19.04 -12.37
CA ASP A 159 -1.06 20.09 -13.40
C ASP A 159 -2.48 20.23 -13.98
N GLY A 160 -3.39 19.32 -13.64
CA GLY A 160 -4.76 19.28 -14.16
C GLY A 160 -4.95 18.39 -15.38
N THR A 161 -3.88 17.80 -15.93
CA THR A 161 -3.95 16.91 -17.07
C THR A 161 -4.68 15.62 -16.69
N SER A 162 -5.69 15.23 -17.47
CA SER A 162 -6.43 13.98 -17.24
C SER A 162 -5.70 12.77 -17.77
N PHE A 163 -5.94 11.61 -17.17
CA PHE A 163 -5.55 10.30 -17.69
C PHE A 163 -6.53 9.23 -17.21
N VAL A 164 -6.69 8.17 -18.00
CA VAL A 164 -7.43 7.00 -17.56
C VAL A 164 -6.53 6.15 -16.69
N ASN A 165 -6.90 5.97 -15.43
CA ASN A 165 -6.18 5.12 -14.49
C ASN A 165 -6.84 3.75 -14.44
N LEU A 166 -6.15 2.72 -14.93
CA LEU A 166 -6.48 1.34 -14.60
C LEU A 166 -6.06 1.10 -13.15
N LEU A 167 -7.03 1.23 -12.24
CA LEU A 167 -6.83 1.08 -10.82
C LEU A 167 -7.13 -0.37 -10.42
N THR A 168 -6.16 -1.02 -9.79
CA THR A 168 -6.36 -2.31 -9.11
C THR A 168 -6.18 -2.15 -7.61
N MET A 169 -7.13 -2.60 -6.81
CA MET A 169 -7.08 -2.59 -5.34
C MET A 169 -7.08 -4.02 -4.81
N ILE A 170 -6.08 -4.35 -4.01
CA ILE A 170 -5.91 -5.67 -3.40
C ILE A 170 -5.83 -5.51 -1.88
N PRO A 171 -6.72 -6.13 -1.11
CA PRO A 171 -6.66 -6.11 0.34
C PRO A 171 -5.57 -7.07 0.85
N VAL A 172 -4.81 -6.63 1.85
CA VAL A 172 -3.67 -7.37 2.42
C VAL A 172 -3.89 -7.60 3.90
N ARG A 173 -3.71 -8.86 4.32
CA ARG A 173 -3.72 -9.28 5.73
C ARG A 173 -2.36 -9.02 6.37
N TRP A 174 -2.39 -8.55 7.61
CA TRP A 174 -1.18 -8.22 8.36
C TRP A 174 -1.23 -8.87 9.74
N ASP A 175 -0.29 -9.78 10.00
CA ASP A 175 -0.04 -10.52 11.26
C ASP A 175 -1.26 -11.18 11.93
N SER A 176 -2.41 -11.18 11.27
CA SER A 176 -3.69 -11.70 11.73
C SER A 176 -4.53 -12.16 10.55
N GLN A 177 -5.70 -12.75 10.82
CA GLN A 177 -6.67 -13.09 9.78
C GLN A 177 -7.40 -11.85 9.20
N HIS A 178 -7.20 -10.67 9.81
CA HIS A 178 -7.88 -9.44 9.40
C HIS A 178 -7.11 -8.70 8.31
N PHE A 179 -7.86 -8.10 7.39
CA PHE A 179 -7.31 -7.19 6.40
C PHE A 179 -6.98 -5.86 7.07
N ARG A 180 -5.73 -5.43 6.95
CA ARG A 180 -5.24 -4.18 7.57
C ARG A 180 -4.93 -3.13 6.52
N TYR A 181 -4.38 -3.55 5.39
CA TYR A 181 -3.97 -2.64 4.34
C TYR A 181 -4.70 -2.94 3.03
N SER A 182 -4.77 -1.94 2.16
CA SER A 182 -5.11 -2.13 0.76
C SER A 182 -3.97 -1.58 -0.10
N VAL A 183 -3.49 -2.42 -1.01
CA VAL A 183 -2.49 -2.05 -2.01
C VAL A 183 -3.23 -1.63 -3.27
N GLY A 184 -2.98 -0.40 -3.71
CA GLY A 184 -3.49 0.11 -4.97
C GLY A 184 -2.38 0.10 -6.01
N PHE A 185 -2.59 -0.50 -7.18
CA PHE A 185 -1.74 -0.39 -8.35
C PHE A 185 -2.38 0.56 -9.36
N GLN A 186 -1.58 1.43 -9.96
CA GLN A 186 -2.04 2.43 -10.93
C GLN A 186 -1.28 2.26 -12.24
N VAL A 187 -2.03 2.19 -13.34
CA VAL A 187 -1.46 2.20 -14.68
C VAL A 187 -2.16 3.29 -15.47
N ALA A 188 -1.41 4.27 -15.96
CA ALA A 188 -1.95 5.19 -16.95
C ALA A 188 -2.16 4.44 -18.26
N ARG A 189 -3.39 4.48 -18.77
CA ARG A 189 -3.67 4.16 -20.16
C ARG A 189 -3.51 5.45 -20.96
N GLU A 190 -2.60 5.43 -21.91
CA GLU A 190 -2.53 6.42 -22.97
C GLU A 190 -3.56 6.04 -24.04
N ASP A 191 -4.21 7.05 -24.61
CA ASP A 191 -5.13 6.90 -25.74
C ASP A 191 -4.34 6.73 -27.06
#